data_AF-A0A1Y5HXS9-F1
#
_entry.id   AF-A0A1Y5HXS9-F1
#
_cell.length_a   1.000
_cell.length_b   1.000
_cell.length_c   1.000
_cell.angle_alpha   90.00
_cell.angle_beta   90.00
_cell.angle_gamma   90.00
#
_symmetry.space_group_name_H-M   'P 1'
#
loop_
_entity.id
_entity.type
_entity.pdbx_description
1 polymer ?
#
loop_
_entity_poly.entity_id
_entity_poly.type
_entity_poly.pdbx_seq_one_letter_code
_entity_poly.pdbx_strand_id
1 'polypeptide(L)' 'IETWIEQGKMSKVDPEHLFFMIWSTTQHYADFETQILTITNKLEYEADDIERISRFLCHMILTGCGLTPTHKL' A
#
# COMPACT_ATOMS: atom_id res chain seq x y z
N ILE A 1 -4.29 7.81 -14.08
CA ILE A 1 -5.39 7.02 -13.47
C ILE A 1 -6.64 7.12 -14.34
N GLU A 2 -7.13 8.32 -14.62
CA GLU A 2 -8.33 8.54 -15.47
C GLU A 2 -8.29 7.78 -16.80
N THR A 3 -7.20 7.89 -17.56
CA THR A 3 -7.05 7.13 -18.82
C THR A 3 -7.15 5.61 -18.64
N TRP A 4 -6.70 5.06 -17.52
CA TRP A 4 -6.81 3.61 -17.27
C TRP A 4 -8.24 3.21 -16.92
N ILE A 5 -8.97 4.09 -16.23
CA ILE A 5 -10.40 3.93 -15.95
C ILE A 5 -11.18 4.00 -17.27
N GLU A 6 -10.91 5.00 -18.12
CA GLU A 6 -11.52 5.15 -19.45
C GLU A 6 -11.28 3.95 -20.36
N GLN A 7 -10.09 3.34 -20.28
CA GLN A 7 -9.73 2.14 -21.03
C GLN A 7 -10.27 0.83 -20.41
N GLY A 8 -10.99 0.89 -19.29
CA GLY A 8 -11.50 -0.29 -18.58
C GLY A 8 -10.41 -1.18 -17.96
N LYS A 9 -9.19 -0.65 -17.78
CA LYS A 9 -8.04 -1.38 -17.22
C LYS A 9 -8.03 -1.39 -15.69
N MET A 10 -8.78 -0.50 -15.06
CA MET A 10 -8.85 -0.30 -13.62
C MET A 10 -10.31 0.03 -13.24
N SER A 11 -10.73 -0.36 -12.05
CA SER A 11 -12.01 0.07 -11.49
C SER A 11 -12.07 1.60 -11.34
N LYS A 12 -13.28 2.17 -11.46
CA LYS A 12 -13.49 3.61 -11.26
C LYS A 12 -13.25 3.95 -9.79
N VAL A 13 -12.18 4.71 -9.54
CA VAL A 13 -11.82 5.27 -8.24
C VAL A 13 -11.58 6.77 -8.39
N ASP A 14 -11.68 7.50 -7.29
CA ASP A 14 -11.26 8.89 -7.24
C ASP A 14 -9.71 8.97 -7.20
N PRO A 15 -9.06 9.63 -8.17
CA PRO A 15 -7.60 9.69 -8.22
C PRO A 15 -6.95 10.37 -7.01
N GLU A 16 -7.54 11.46 -6.50
CA GLU A 16 -6.97 12.21 -5.38
C GLU A 16 -6.97 11.36 -4.11
N HIS A 17 -8.10 10.72 -3.83
CA HIS A 17 -8.22 9.83 -2.69
C HIS A 17 -7.36 8.56 -2.82
N LEU A 18 -7.14 8.05 -4.03
CA LEU A 18 -6.17 6.96 -4.26
C LEU A 18 -4.75 7.40 -3.87
N PHE A 19 -4.32 8.60 -4.25
CA PHE A 19 -3.02 9.13 -3.84
C PHE A 19 -2.94 9.36 -2.33
N PHE A 20 -3.98 9.91 -1.72
CA PHE A 20 -4.02 10.05 -0.26
C PHE A 20 -3.93 8.71 0.45
N MET A 21 -4.57 7.66 -0.06
CA MET A 21 -4.46 6.31 0.48
C MET A 21 -3.03 5.78 0.36
N ILE A 22 -2.38 5.92 -0.80
CA ILE A 22 -0.99 5.49 -0.99
C ILE A 22 -0.05 6.22 -0.04
N TRP A 23 -0.12 7.55 0.02
CA TRP A 23 0.75 8.35 0.88
C TRP A 23 0.49 8.08 2.36
N SER A 24 -0.76 8.16 2.81
CA SER A 24 -1.09 7.93 4.23
C SER A 24 -0.67 6.55 4.71
N THR A 25 -0.93 5.49 3.92
CA THR A 25 -0.60 4.12 4.34
C THR A 25 0.90 3.84 4.33
N THR A 26 1.66 4.43 3.41
CA THR A 26 3.12 4.26 3.38
C THR A 26 3.82 5.12 4.43
N GLN A 27 3.45 6.40 4.54
CA GLN A 27 4.00 7.33 5.54
C GLN A 27 3.68 6.88 6.97
N HIS A 28 2.54 6.22 7.21
CA HIS A 28 2.18 5.69 8.53
C HIS A 28 3.29 4.81 9.13
N TYR A 29 3.96 3.98 8.32
CA TYR A 29 5.02 3.11 8.81
C TYR A 29 6.31 3.85 9.22
N ALA A 30 6.51 5.08 8.74
CA ALA A 30 7.61 5.94 9.15
C ALA A 30 7.19 6.88 10.30
N ASP A 31 6.07 7.59 10.14
CA ASP A 31 5.60 8.60 11.10
C ASP A 31 5.20 7.97 12.45
N PHE A 32 4.71 6.73 12.43
CA PHE A 32 4.28 5.97 13.61
C PHE A 32 5.18 4.76 13.90
N GLU A 33 6.41 4.76 13.40
CA GLU A 33 7.37 3.64 13.56
C GLU A 33 7.48 3.16 15.01
N THR A 34 7.74 4.07 15.96
CA THR A 34 7.88 3.70 17.38
C THR A 34 6.64 2.99 17.93
N GLN A 35 5.44 3.43 17.54
CA GLN A 35 4.19 2.80 17.96
C GLN A 35 4.03 1.41 17.36
N ILE A 36 4.32 1.27 16.07
CA ILE A 36 4.21 -0.01 15.33
C ILE A 36 5.20 -1.04 15.90
N LEU A 37 6.45 -0.64 16.11
CA LEU A 37 7.48 -1.50 16.69
C LEU A 37 7.11 -1.95 18.11
N THR A 38 6.56 -1.05 18.92
CA THR A 38 6.08 -1.38 20.28
C THR A 38 4.95 -2.41 20.24
N ILE A 39 3.94 -2.23 19.38
CA ILE A 39 2.79 -3.14 19.27
C ILE A 39 3.23 -4.52 18.72
N THR A 40 4.22 -4.53 17.84
CA THR A 40 4.75 -5.76 17.23
C THR A 40 5.87 -6.42 18.05
N ASN A 41 6.23 -5.85 19.20
CA ASN A 41 7.33 -6.28 20.06
C ASN A 41 8.67 -6.41 19.31
N LYS A 42 9.03 -5.36 18.57
CA LYS A 42 10.26 -5.24 17.79
C LYS A 42 11.07 -4.02 18.22
N LEU A 43 12.38 -4.09 18.00
CA LEU A 43 13.30 -2.97 18.27
C LEU A 43 13.50 -2.09 17.04
N GLU A 44 13.50 -2.70 15.84
CA GLU A 44 13.64 -2.03 14.55
C GLU A 44 12.92 -2.85 13.46
N TYR A 45 12.78 -2.27 12.27
CA TYR A 45 12.28 -3.00 11.10
C TYR A 45 13.39 -3.85 10.49
N GLU A 46 13.09 -5.13 10.27
CA GLU A 46 13.95 -6.02 9.50
C GLU A 46 13.59 -5.98 8.01
N ALA A 47 14.49 -6.45 7.14
CA ALA A 47 14.23 -6.52 5.69
C ALA A 47 12.91 -7.26 5.37
N ASP A 48 12.65 -8.37 6.07
CA ASP A 48 11.44 -9.17 5.92
C ASP A 48 10.16 -8.40 6.30
N ASP A 49 10.24 -7.45 7.24
CA ASP A 49 9.12 -6.59 7.60
C ASP A 49 8.79 -5.63 6.47
N ILE A 50 9.82 -4.98 5.92
CA ILE A 50 9.66 -4.03 4.82
C ILE A 50 9.06 -4.73 3.59
N GLU A 51 9.53 -5.94 3.29
CA GLU A 51 9.00 -6.75 2.20
C GLU A 51 7.53 -7.16 2.45
N ARG A 52 7.21 -7.58 3.67
CA ARG A 52 5.84 -7.95 4.08
C ARG A 52 4.89 -6.76 4.02
N ILE A 53 5.28 -5.61 4.55
CA ILE A 53 4.49 -4.37 4.52
C ILE A 53 4.26 -3.93 3.08
N SER A 54 5.32 -3.90 2.27
CA SER A 54 5.24 -3.51 0.85
C SER A 54 4.29 -4.43 0.08
N ARG A 55 4.43 -5.75 0.25
CA ARG A 55 3.50 -6.73 -0.35
C ARG A 55 2.07 -6.51 0.05
N PHE A 56 1.83 -6.31 1.35
CA PHE A 56 0.49 -6.10 1.88
C PHE A 56 -0.15 -4.83 1.29
N LEU A 57 0.56 -3.70 1.33
CA LEU A 57 0.04 -2.43 0.79
C LEU A 57 -0.20 -2.50 -0.72
N CYS A 58 0.75 -3.04 -1.49
CA CYS A 58 0.56 -3.23 -2.93
C CYS A 58 -0.65 -4.13 -3.21
N HIS A 59 -0.79 -5.25 -2.50
CA HIS A 59 -1.91 -6.16 -2.70
C HIS A 59 -3.26 -5.48 -2.42
N MET A 60 -3.38 -4.78 -1.29
CA MET A 60 -4.62 -4.11 -0.89
C MET A 60 -4.99 -2.98 -1.85
N ILE A 61 -4.03 -2.13 -2.22
CA ILE A 61 -4.26 -0.98 -3.09
C ILE A 61 -4.61 -1.45 -4.51
N LEU A 62 -3.84 -2.38 -5.08
CA LEU A 62 -4.10 -2.89 -6.43
C LEU A 62 -5.45 -3.62 -6.52
N THR A 63 -5.76 -4.46 -5.54
CA THR A 63 -7.04 -5.17 -5.49
C THR A 63 -8.21 -4.19 -5.33
N GLY A 64 -8.06 -3.15 -4.51
CA GLY A 64 -9.05 -2.06 -4.38
C GLY A 64 -9.28 -1.27 -5.68
N CYS A 65 -8.28 -1.24 -6.56
CA CYS A 65 -8.39 -0.70 -7.91
C CYS A 65 -8.89 -1.71 -8.96
N GLY A 66 -9.32 -2.92 -8.55
CA GLY A 66 -9.76 -3.98 -9.46
C GLY A 66 -8.63 -4.62 -10.27
N LEU A 67 -7.37 -4.43 -9.86
CA LEU A 67 -6.19 -5.01 -10.50
C LEU A 67 -5.80 -6.30 -9.78
N THR A 68 -5.30 -7.28 -10.54
CA THR A 68 -4.69 -8.49 -9.97
C THR A 68 -3.18 -8.28 -9.81
N PRO A 69 -2.63 -8.32 -8.58
CA PRO A 69 -1.19 -8.25 -8.38
C PRO A 69 -0.50 -9.46 -9.04
N THR A 70 0.39 -9.22 -10.00
CA THR A 70 1.06 -10.27 -10.79
C THR A 70 2.45 -10.64 -10.30
N HIS A 71 3.08 -9.82 -9.46
CA HIS A 71 4.43 -10.07 -8.95
C HIS A 71 4.41 -10.65 -7.53
N LYS A 72 5.12 -11.77 -7.33
CA LYS A 72 5.58 -12.18 -6.00
C LYS A 72 6.80 -11.33 -5.69
N LEU A 73 6.61 -10.18 -5.04
CA LEU A 73 7.75 -9.46 -4.44
C LEU A 73 8.47 -10.43 -3.49
#